data_AF-A0ABD5MYD2-F1
#
_entry.id   AF-A0ABD5MYD2-F1
#
_cell.length_a   1.000
_cell.length_b   1.000
_cell.length_c   1.000
_cell.angle_alpha   90.00
_cell.angle_beta   90.00
_cell.angle_gamma   90.00
#
_symmetry.space_group_name_H-M   'P 1'
#
loop_
_entity.id
_entity.type
_entity.pdbx_description
1 polymer ?
#
loop_
_entity_poly.entity_id
_entity_poly.type
_entity_poly.pdbx_seq_one_letter_code
_entity_poly.pdbx_strand_id
1 'polypeptide(L)'
;MLASEINRTIIAVHKPSLQEKIFFLFSGILTSVPLTLFVGTFTDSLCVVLPFVYANVCSIAIFTPFVEEFAKAYPLFYRHNETTKSLFTLGFLVGLGFGFAEFLLYVFALNQSFLVRLPALFFHAASTSITSYGIAKKRPLNYYLMAVVLHFAINIASIFTDLLFFVAPISLSITFLLSWHLYRLT
;
A
#
# COMPACT_ATOMS: atom_id res chain seq x y z
N MET A 1 51.22 -7.22 28.91
CA MET A 1 50.40 -7.01 27.70
C MET A 1 48.99 -7.50 28.04
N LEU A 2 48.10 -6.59 28.47
CA LEU A 2 46.73 -6.93 28.83
C LEU A 2 45.91 -7.07 27.55
N ALA A 3 45.28 -8.24 27.36
CA ALA A 3 44.37 -8.49 26.26
C ALA A 3 43.19 -7.51 26.36
N SER A 4 42.98 -6.69 25.34
CA SER A 4 41.78 -5.85 25.26
C SER A 4 40.57 -6.77 25.13
N GLU A 5 39.71 -6.80 26.15
CA GLU A 5 38.40 -7.41 26.06
C GLU A 5 37.62 -6.72 24.93
N ILE A 6 37.45 -7.42 23.81
CA ILE A 6 36.58 -6.99 22.73
C ILE A 6 35.16 -7.11 23.29
N ASN A 7 34.64 -5.99 23.78
CA ASN A 7 33.25 -5.85 24.21
C ASN A 7 32.35 -6.11 23.00
N ARG A 8 31.92 -7.37 22.80
CA ARG A 8 31.01 -7.76 21.73
C ARG A 8 29.63 -7.23 22.08
N THR A 9 29.26 -6.07 21.54
CA THR A 9 27.90 -5.56 21.63
C THR A 9 26.99 -6.46 20.81
N ILE A 10 26.17 -7.28 21.48
CA ILE A 10 25.15 -8.11 20.82
C ILE A 10 23.95 -7.21 20.51
N ILE A 11 23.82 -6.79 19.25
CA ILE A 11 22.63 -6.06 18.79
C ILE A 11 21.55 -7.10 18.47
N ALA A 12 20.48 -7.10 19.27
CA ALA A 12 19.34 -7.99 19.02
C ALA A 12 18.65 -7.62 17.70
N VAL A 13 18.46 -8.61 16.84
CA VAL A 13 17.72 -8.45 15.57
C VAL A 13 16.25 -8.17 15.88
N HIS A 14 15.73 -7.03 15.41
CA HIS A 14 14.35 -6.64 15.64
C HIS A 14 13.34 -7.68 15.11
N LYS A 15 12.37 -8.03 15.95
CA LYS A 15 11.21 -8.86 15.62
C LYS A 15 9.96 -8.15 16.13
N PRO A 16 8.98 -7.81 15.27
CA PRO A 16 7.86 -7.02 15.70
C PRO A 16 7.00 -7.76 16.71
N SER A 17 6.69 -7.09 17.82
CA SER A 17 5.80 -7.63 18.84
C SER A 17 4.35 -7.70 18.33
N LEU A 18 3.48 -8.43 19.04
CA LEU A 18 2.07 -8.46 18.69
C LEU A 18 1.43 -7.06 18.76
N GLN A 19 1.80 -6.26 19.77
CA GLN A 19 1.29 -4.89 19.94
C GLN A 19 1.70 -4.01 18.76
N GLU A 20 2.93 -4.13 18.29
CA GLU A 20 3.41 -3.38 17.13
C GLU A 20 2.68 -3.79 15.85
N LYS A 21 2.49 -5.10 15.63
CA LYS A 21 1.71 -5.60 14.49
C LYS A 21 0.28 -5.07 14.49
N ILE A 22 -0.38 -5.06 15.65
CA ILE A 22 -1.73 -4.50 15.82
C ILE A 22 -1.71 -3.00 15.53
N PHE A 23 -0.75 -2.25 16.07
CA PHE A 23 -0.62 -0.82 15.81
C PHE A 23 -0.54 -0.50 14.32
N PHE A 24 0.34 -1.19 13.58
CA PHE A 24 0.49 -0.95 12.14
C PHE A 24 -0.75 -1.36 11.34
N LEU A 25 -1.43 -2.45 11.70
CA LEU A 25 -2.73 -2.81 11.12
C LEU A 25 -3.76 -1.69 11.30
N PHE A 26 -3.94 -1.19 12.53
CA PHE A 26 -4.88 -0.11 12.82
C PHE A 26 -4.49 1.23 12.18
N SER A 27 -3.20 1.51 12.03
CA SER A 27 -2.74 2.71 11.32
C SER A 27 -3.23 2.74 9.87
N GLY A 28 -3.27 1.58 9.21
CA GLY A 28 -3.84 1.44 7.87
C GLY A 28 -5.34 1.72 7.84
N ILE A 29 -6.09 1.14 8.79
CA ILE A 29 -7.55 1.35 8.92
C ILE A 29 -7.86 2.83 9.10
N LEU A 30 -7.19 3.49 10.06
CA LEU A 30 -7.42 4.90 10.39
C LEU A 30 -7.09 5.84 9.23
N THR A 31 -6.09 5.49 8.43
CA THR A 31 -5.66 6.30 7.28
C THR A 31 -6.57 6.13 6.07
N SER A 32 -7.12 4.93 5.85
CA SER A 32 -7.95 4.62 4.68
C SER A 32 -9.25 5.40 4.64
N VAL A 33 -10.04 5.39 5.72
CA VAL A 33 -11.37 6.01 5.75
C VAL A 33 -11.39 7.48 5.31
N PRO A 34 -10.58 8.38 5.90
CA PRO A 34 -10.59 9.79 5.50
C PRO A 34 -10.07 9.99 4.07
N LEU A 35 -9.13 9.16 3.59
CA LEU A 35 -8.62 9.27 2.23
C LEU A 35 -9.65 8.87 1.19
N THR A 36 -10.35 7.76 1.38
CA THR A 36 -11.39 7.34 0.44
C THR A 36 -12.51 8.38 0.34
N LEU A 37 -12.92 8.99 1.46
CA LEU A 37 -13.90 10.09 1.46
C LEU A 37 -13.36 11.38 0.81
N PHE A 38 -12.09 11.70 1.06
CA PHE A 38 -11.41 12.84 0.45
C PHE A 38 -11.37 12.71 -1.08
N VAL A 39 -11.03 11.53 -1.61
CA VAL A 39 -10.98 11.27 -3.05
C VAL A 39 -12.34 11.45 -3.70
N GLY A 40 -13.42 10.99 -3.06
CA GLY A 40 -14.79 11.24 -3.55
C GLY A 40 -15.08 12.74 -3.67
N THR A 41 -14.88 13.48 -2.58
CA THR A 41 -15.10 14.94 -2.53
C THR A 41 -14.22 15.69 -3.53
N PHE A 42 -12.97 15.24 -3.72
CA PHE A 42 -12.05 15.82 -4.69
C PHE A 42 -12.52 15.58 -6.12
N THR A 43 -13.04 14.39 -6.43
CA THR A 43 -13.65 14.07 -7.73
C THR A 43 -14.85 14.96 -8.03
N ASP A 44 -15.75 15.13 -7.04
CA ASP A 44 -16.92 16.00 -7.17
C ASP A 44 -16.51 17.46 -7.43
N SER A 45 -15.47 17.93 -6.75
CA SER A 45 -14.93 19.27 -6.94
C SER A 45 -14.34 19.47 -8.35
N LEU A 46 -13.65 18.46 -8.88
CA LEU A 46 -13.13 18.50 -10.26
C LEU A 46 -14.24 18.49 -11.31
N CYS A 47 -15.35 17.81 -11.06
CA CYS A 47 -16.51 17.79 -11.96
C CYS A 47 -17.15 19.17 -12.19
N VAL A 48 -16.86 20.17 -11.34
CA VAL A 48 -17.31 21.56 -11.56
C VAL A 48 -16.65 22.18 -12.79
N VAL A 49 -15.41 21.75 -13.11
CA VAL A 49 -14.57 22.36 -14.17
C VAL A 49 -14.15 21.38 -15.25
N LEU A 50 -14.26 20.07 -15.03
CA LEU A 50 -13.89 19.01 -15.97
C LEU A 50 -15.06 18.08 -16.24
N PRO A 51 -15.17 17.50 -17.45
CA PRO A 51 -16.10 16.40 -17.71
C PRO A 51 -15.81 15.20 -16.78
N PHE A 52 -16.87 14.48 -16.43
CA PHE A 52 -16.85 13.38 -15.46
C PHE A 52 -15.72 12.36 -15.70
N VAL A 53 -15.49 11.95 -16.95
CA VAL A 53 -14.43 10.99 -17.28
C VAL A 53 -13.04 11.56 -16.94
N TYR A 54 -12.77 12.81 -17.30
CA TYR A 54 -11.49 13.44 -17.00
C TYR A 54 -11.31 13.69 -15.50
N ALA A 55 -12.39 14.06 -14.79
CA ALA A 55 -12.35 14.18 -13.33
C ALA A 55 -11.94 12.87 -12.66
N ASN A 56 -12.56 11.73 -13.03
CA ASN A 56 -12.20 10.41 -12.50
C ASN A 56 -10.77 9.99 -12.87
N VAL A 57 -10.31 10.26 -14.09
CA VAL A 57 -8.93 9.95 -14.47
C VAL A 57 -7.94 10.75 -13.61
N CYS A 58 -8.20 12.05 -13.42
CA CYS A 58 -7.34 12.90 -12.61
C CYS A 58 -7.34 12.51 -11.13
N SER A 59 -8.51 12.32 -10.52
CA SER A 59 -8.62 11.99 -9.09
C SER A 59 -8.30 10.52 -8.81
N ILE A 60 -9.04 9.59 -9.41
CA ILE A 60 -8.99 8.15 -9.07
C ILE A 60 -7.80 7.47 -9.72
N ALA A 61 -7.57 7.66 -11.02
CA ALA A 61 -6.48 6.95 -11.69
C ALA A 61 -5.12 7.55 -11.35
N ILE A 62 -4.99 8.87 -11.32
CA ILE A 62 -3.69 9.54 -11.13
C ILE A 62 -3.45 9.90 -9.68
N PHE A 63 -4.27 10.76 -9.07
CA PHE A 63 -3.96 11.35 -7.76
C PHE A 63 -4.01 10.33 -6.62
N THR A 64 -5.04 9.47 -6.59
CA THR A 64 -5.25 8.48 -5.54
C THR A 64 -4.07 7.55 -5.34
N PRO A 65 -3.49 6.89 -6.37
CA PRO A 65 -2.28 6.07 -6.20
C PRO A 65 -1.13 6.77 -5.49
N PHE A 66 -0.80 8.02 -5.86
CA PHE A 66 0.29 8.73 -5.19
C PHE A 66 -0.01 8.95 -3.71
N VAL A 67 -1.21 9.44 -3.39
CA VAL A 67 -1.55 9.78 -2.01
C VAL A 67 -1.71 8.54 -1.15
N GLU A 68 -2.41 7.52 -1.63
CA GLU A 68 -2.66 6.30 -0.85
C GLU A 68 -1.38 5.49 -0.63
N GLU A 69 -0.56 5.29 -1.67
CA GLU A 69 0.71 4.56 -1.50
C GLU A 69 1.65 5.29 -0.54
N PHE A 70 1.66 6.63 -0.58
CA PHE A 70 2.46 7.43 0.33
C PHE A 70 1.93 7.32 1.77
N ALA A 71 0.63 7.49 1.97
CA ALA A 71 0.01 7.49 3.29
C ALA A 71 0.16 6.14 4.00
N LYS A 72 0.01 5.02 3.26
CA LYS A 72 0.29 3.67 3.78
C LYS A 72 1.76 3.48 4.17
N ALA A 73 2.69 4.03 3.38
CA ALA A 73 4.12 3.88 3.64
C ALA A 73 4.64 4.81 4.75
N TYR A 74 3.98 5.95 4.97
CA TYR A 74 4.42 7.01 5.88
C TYR A 74 4.85 6.53 7.29
N PRO A 75 4.04 5.74 8.03
CA PRO A 75 4.43 5.30 9.38
C PRO A 75 5.68 4.39 9.39
N LEU A 76 6.04 3.78 8.25
CA LEU A 76 7.20 2.88 8.14
C LEU A 76 8.52 3.63 7.99
N PHE A 77 8.51 4.89 7.55
CA PHE A 77 9.73 5.70 7.45
C PHE A 77 10.37 5.96 8.82
N TYR A 78 9.58 6.01 9.90
CA TYR A 78 10.12 6.10 11.26
C TYR A 78 10.82 4.81 11.72
N ARG A 79 10.60 3.71 11.01
CA ARG A 79 11.20 2.38 11.27
C ARG A 79 12.24 1.99 10.23
N HIS A 80 12.78 2.93 9.46
CA HIS A 80 13.71 2.66 8.35
C HIS A 80 14.99 1.89 8.74
N ASN A 81 15.34 1.80 10.02
CA ASN A 81 16.53 1.07 10.50
C ASN A 81 16.23 -0.36 10.98
N GLU A 82 14.95 -0.77 10.98
CA GLU A 82 14.59 -2.14 11.31
C GLU A 82 15.00 -3.12 10.18
N THR A 83 14.92 -4.42 10.47
CA THR A 83 15.30 -5.45 9.49
C THR A 83 14.33 -5.49 8.31
N THR A 84 14.80 -5.90 7.13
CA THR A 84 13.94 -5.99 5.94
C THR A 84 12.70 -6.84 6.19
N LYS A 85 12.84 -8.00 6.85
CA LYS A 85 11.72 -8.87 7.20
C LYS A 85 10.70 -8.20 8.13
N SER A 86 11.16 -7.41 9.09
CA SER A 86 10.29 -6.68 10.01
C SER A 86 9.52 -5.57 9.28
N LEU A 87 10.18 -4.68 8.53
CA LEU A 87 9.49 -3.66 7.73
C LEU A 87 8.54 -4.26 6.70
N PHE A 88 8.93 -5.37 6.06
CA PHE A 88 8.07 -6.05 5.10
C PHE A 88 6.77 -6.50 5.76
N THR A 89 6.88 -7.17 6.91
CA THR A 89 5.73 -7.66 7.69
C THR A 89 4.86 -6.51 8.17
N LEU A 90 5.46 -5.44 8.69
CA LEU A 90 4.71 -4.27 9.17
C LEU A 90 4.01 -3.55 8.01
N GLY A 91 4.69 -3.36 6.87
CA GLY A 91 4.09 -2.77 5.68
C GLY A 91 2.94 -3.61 5.12
N PHE A 92 3.08 -4.94 5.10
CA PHE A 92 1.97 -5.83 4.75
C PHE A 92 0.75 -5.59 5.65
N LEU A 93 0.96 -5.44 6.96
CA LEU A 93 -0.13 -5.20 7.92
C LEU A 93 -0.78 -3.81 7.75
N VAL A 94 0.00 -2.75 7.50
CA VAL A 94 -0.57 -1.43 7.18
C VAL A 94 -1.45 -1.52 5.95
N GLY A 95 -0.94 -2.12 4.87
CA GLY A 95 -1.68 -2.28 3.63
C GLY A 95 -2.93 -3.15 3.81
N LEU A 96 -2.85 -4.22 4.61
CA LEU A 96 -3.99 -5.07 4.92
C LEU A 96 -5.09 -4.30 5.68
N GLY A 97 -4.70 -3.49 6.67
CA GLY A 97 -5.62 -2.65 7.43
C GLY A 97 -6.30 -1.61 6.55
N PHE A 98 -5.52 -0.98 5.67
CA PHE A 98 -6.04 -0.04 4.68
C PHE A 98 -7.05 -0.72 3.74
N GLY A 99 -6.66 -1.82 3.12
CA GLY A 99 -7.51 -2.57 2.21
C GLY A 99 -8.76 -3.15 2.88
N PHE A 100 -8.69 -3.51 4.16
CA PHE A 100 -9.84 -3.95 4.94
C PHE A 100 -10.87 -2.83 5.15
N ALA A 101 -10.42 -1.64 5.54
CA ALA A 101 -11.30 -0.49 5.72
C ALA A 101 -11.99 -0.09 4.40
N GLU A 102 -11.22 -0.01 3.32
CA GLU A 102 -11.78 0.22 1.98
C GLU A 102 -12.78 -0.87 1.59
N PHE A 103 -12.42 -2.13 1.79
CA PHE A 103 -13.30 -3.25 1.45
C PHE A 103 -14.67 -3.12 2.14
N LEU A 104 -14.68 -2.81 3.45
CA LEU A 104 -15.92 -2.61 4.18
C LEU A 104 -16.73 -1.43 3.62
N LEU A 105 -16.08 -0.30 3.36
CA LEU A 105 -16.73 0.89 2.84
C LEU A 105 -17.34 0.63 1.44
N TYR A 106 -16.55 0.09 0.52
CA TYR A 106 -17.02 -0.14 -0.85
C TYR A 106 -18.12 -1.20 -0.91
N VAL A 107 -17.98 -2.32 -0.20
CA VAL A 107 -18.96 -3.41 -0.28
C VAL A 107 -20.24 -3.06 0.47
N PHE A 108 -20.14 -2.57 1.70
CA PHE A 108 -21.32 -2.39 2.56
C PHE A 108 -21.93 -0.99 2.50
N ALA A 109 -21.13 0.06 2.25
CA ALA A 109 -21.65 1.42 2.14
C ALA A 109 -21.91 1.86 0.69
N LEU A 110 -21.09 1.40 -0.27
CA LEU A 110 -21.19 1.78 -1.69
C LEU A 110 -21.71 0.65 -2.60
N ASN A 111 -22.21 -0.44 -2.00
CA ASN A 111 -22.85 -1.57 -2.67
C ASN A 111 -22.04 -2.17 -3.83
N GLN A 112 -20.71 -2.20 -3.70
CA GLN A 112 -19.82 -2.81 -4.68
C GLN A 112 -19.76 -4.34 -4.53
N SER A 113 -19.48 -5.04 -5.62
CA SER A 113 -19.37 -6.49 -5.62
C SER A 113 -18.24 -6.97 -4.70
N PHE A 114 -18.59 -7.87 -3.77
CA PHE A 114 -17.66 -8.54 -2.87
C PHE A 114 -16.49 -9.19 -3.64
N LEU A 115 -16.80 -9.92 -4.72
CA LEU A 115 -15.81 -10.66 -5.50
C LEU A 115 -14.83 -9.73 -6.23
N VAL A 116 -15.29 -8.54 -6.62
CA VAL A 116 -14.45 -7.54 -7.29
C VAL A 116 -13.53 -6.83 -6.29
N ARG A 117 -14.01 -6.57 -5.07
CA ARG A 117 -13.25 -5.83 -4.04
C ARG A 117 -12.33 -6.72 -3.20
N LEU A 118 -12.59 -8.02 -3.09
CA LEU A 118 -11.75 -8.93 -2.30
C LEU A 118 -10.28 -8.95 -2.78
N PRO A 119 -9.97 -9.03 -4.09
CA PRO A 119 -8.58 -8.93 -4.55
C PRO A 119 -7.91 -7.59 -4.21
N ALA A 120 -8.67 -6.49 -4.23
CA ALA A 120 -8.15 -5.15 -3.91
C ALA A 120 -7.65 -5.07 -2.46
N LEU A 121 -8.34 -5.71 -1.51
CA LEU A 121 -7.90 -5.80 -0.11
C LEU A 121 -6.47 -6.34 -0.01
N PHE A 122 -6.17 -7.45 -0.70
CA PHE A 122 -4.83 -8.04 -0.70
C PHE A 122 -3.84 -7.24 -1.54
N PHE A 123 -4.31 -6.51 -2.55
CA PHE A 123 -3.48 -5.58 -3.32
C PHE A 123 -2.89 -4.50 -2.43
N HIS A 124 -3.67 -3.89 -1.53
CA HIS A 124 -3.12 -2.88 -0.61
C HIS A 124 -2.02 -3.46 0.29
N ALA A 125 -2.20 -4.69 0.80
CA ALA A 125 -1.17 -5.39 1.57
C ALA A 125 0.11 -5.62 0.76
N ALA A 126 -0.02 -6.15 -0.46
CA ALA A 126 1.10 -6.45 -1.34
C ALA A 126 1.84 -5.18 -1.81
N SER A 127 1.14 -4.17 -2.31
CA SER A 127 1.72 -2.88 -2.73
C SER A 127 2.48 -2.17 -1.60
N THR A 128 1.90 -2.15 -0.39
CA THR A 128 2.56 -1.52 0.76
C THR A 128 3.82 -2.29 1.18
N SER A 129 3.80 -3.62 1.11
CA SER A 129 4.99 -4.46 1.38
C SER A 129 6.13 -4.25 0.37
N ILE A 130 5.79 -3.95 -0.89
CA ILE A 130 6.76 -3.59 -1.93
C ILE A 130 7.46 -2.28 -1.55
N THR A 131 6.69 -1.25 -1.22
CA THR A 131 7.25 0.04 -0.80
C THR A 131 8.08 -0.10 0.48
N SER A 132 7.63 -0.88 1.46
CA SER A 132 8.34 -1.10 2.72
C SER A 132 9.65 -1.87 2.55
N TYR A 133 9.71 -2.81 1.60
CA TYR A 133 10.96 -3.42 1.17
C TYR A 133 11.95 -2.35 0.65
N GLY A 134 11.49 -1.44 -0.19
CA GLY A 134 12.29 -0.32 -0.69
C GLY A 134 12.81 0.59 0.42
N ILE A 135 11.98 0.92 1.42
CA ILE A 135 12.40 1.68 2.61
C ILE A 135 13.53 0.94 3.33
N ALA A 136 13.37 -0.36 3.59
CA ALA A 136 14.37 -1.16 4.27
C ALA A 136 15.70 -1.27 3.50
N LYS A 137 15.65 -1.28 2.16
CA LYS A 137 16.83 -1.28 1.29
C LYS A 137 17.39 0.11 0.98
N LYS A 138 16.89 1.16 1.65
CA LYS A 138 17.29 2.57 1.45
C LYS A 138 17.10 3.05 0.00
N ARG A 139 16.09 2.50 -0.69
CA ARG A 139 15.69 2.86 -2.06
C ARG A 139 14.17 3.09 -2.15
N PRO A 140 13.57 3.91 -1.26
CA PRO A 140 12.11 3.99 -1.14
C PRO A 140 11.44 4.45 -2.43
N LEU A 141 12.02 5.43 -3.14
CA LEU A 141 11.41 6.06 -4.31
C LEU A 141 11.08 5.04 -5.42
N ASN A 142 12.02 4.14 -5.76
CA ASN A 142 11.83 3.20 -6.86
C ASN A 142 10.68 2.22 -6.58
N TYR A 143 10.60 1.72 -5.35
CA TYR A 143 9.58 0.76 -4.96
C TYR A 143 8.22 1.42 -4.72
N TYR A 144 8.23 2.66 -4.20
CA TYR A 144 7.04 3.50 -4.12
C TYR A 144 6.45 3.76 -5.50
N LEU A 145 7.25 4.22 -6.47
CA LEU A 145 6.78 4.48 -7.83
C LEU A 145 6.28 3.20 -8.51
N MET A 146 6.90 2.06 -8.24
CA MET A 146 6.41 0.76 -8.73
C MET A 146 5.03 0.43 -8.16
N ALA A 147 4.80 0.63 -6.86
CA ALA A 147 3.48 0.47 -6.25
C ALA A 147 2.45 1.44 -6.84
N VAL A 148 2.82 2.72 -7.02
CA VAL A 148 1.97 3.74 -7.65
C VAL A 148 1.58 3.36 -9.07
N VAL A 149 2.52 2.88 -9.90
CA VAL A 149 2.22 2.47 -11.29
C VAL A 149 1.26 1.27 -11.32
N LEU A 150 1.47 0.28 -10.46
CA LEU A 150 0.58 -0.88 -10.36
C LEU A 150 -0.83 -0.48 -9.89
N HIS A 151 -0.92 0.44 -8.94
CA HIS A 151 -2.19 0.98 -8.46
C HIS A 151 -2.89 1.83 -9.54
N PHE A 152 -2.16 2.73 -10.21
CA PHE A 152 -2.64 3.47 -11.38
C PHE A 152 -3.24 2.53 -12.43
N ALA A 153 -2.54 1.43 -12.76
CA ALA A 153 -2.99 0.48 -13.77
C ALA A 153 -4.31 -0.22 -13.38
N ILE A 154 -4.53 -0.50 -12.09
CA ILE A 154 -5.80 -1.05 -11.60
C ILE A 154 -6.91 0.00 -11.67
N ASN A 155 -6.63 1.23 -11.22
CA ASN A 155 -7.63 2.29 -11.17
C ASN A 155 -8.06 2.73 -12.57
N ILE A 156 -7.12 2.92 -13.50
CA ILE A 156 -7.44 3.26 -14.89
C ILE A 156 -8.25 2.14 -15.55
N ALA A 157 -7.94 0.87 -15.25
CA ALA A 157 -8.71 -0.26 -15.75
C ALA A 157 -10.14 -0.30 -15.19
N SER A 158 -10.36 0.11 -13.94
CA SER A 158 -11.72 0.21 -13.39
C SER A 158 -12.57 1.31 -14.05
N ILE A 159 -11.95 2.42 -14.49
CA ILE A 159 -12.66 3.49 -15.20
C ILE A 159 -13.04 3.03 -16.61
N PHE A 160 -12.12 2.36 -17.31
CA PHE A 160 -12.29 1.89 -18.68
C PHE A 160 -12.46 0.37 -18.75
N THR A 161 -13.38 -0.17 -17.93
CA THR A 161 -13.51 -1.61 -17.71
C THR A 161 -13.66 -2.40 -19.01
N ASP A 162 -14.50 -1.97 -19.96
CA ASP A 162 -14.72 -2.70 -21.22
C ASP A 162 -13.47 -2.74 -22.11
N LEU A 163 -12.66 -1.68 -22.08
CA LEU A 163 -11.46 -1.56 -22.91
C LEU A 163 -10.23 -2.23 -22.28
N LEU A 164 -10.12 -2.16 -20.95
CA LEU A 164 -8.93 -2.54 -20.19
C LEU A 164 -9.16 -3.70 -19.22
N PHE A 165 -10.16 -4.55 -19.48
CA PHE A 165 -10.56 -5.61 -18.54
C PHE A 165 -9.44 -6.59 -18.15
N PHE A 166 -8.42 -6.77 -19.00
CA PHE A 166 -7.24 -7.59 -18.68
C PHE A 166 -6.20 -6.89 -17.80
N VAL A 167 -6.17 -5.56 -17.80
CA VAL A 167 -5.11 -4.77 -17.15
C VAL A 167 -5.16 -4.90 -15.63
N ALA A 168 -6.34 -4.86 -15.02
CA ALA A 168 -6.48 -5.03 -13.58
C ALA A 168 -6.03 -6.44 -13.10
N PRO A 169 -6.51 -7.56 -13.67
CA PRO A 169 -6.02 -8.90 -13.31
C PRO A 169 -4.50 -9.07 -13.47
N ILE A 170 -3.92 -8.55 -14.56
CA ILE A 170 -2.47 -8.61 -14.79
C ILE A 170 -1.72 -7.80 -13.72
N SER A 171 -2.16 -6.57 -13.44
CA SER A 171 -1.52 -5.68 -12.46
C SER A 171 -1.60 -6.26 -11.05
N LEU A 172 -2.73 -6.85 -10.66
CA LEU A 172 -2.88 -7.60 -9.41
C LEU A 172 -1.90 -8.77 -9.34
N SER A 173 -1.84 -9.58 -10.40
CA SER A 173 -0.94 -10.75 -10.46
C SER A 173 0.53 -10.34 -10.34
N ILE A 174 0.95 -9.30 -11.05
CA ILE A 174 2.31 -8.75 -10.95
C ILE A 174 2.58 -8.30 -9.52
N THR A 175 1.67 -7.55 -8.90
CA THR A 175 1.83 -7.04 -7.53
C THR A 175 2.02 -8.18 -6.53
N PHE A 176 1.21 -9.24 -6.62
CA PHE A 176 1.30 -10.39 -5.72
C PHE A 176 2.58 -11.18 -5.92
N LEU A 177 2.94 -11.48 -7.18
CA LEU A 177 4.16 -12.22 -7.50
C LEU A 177 5.41 -11.45 -7.09
N LEU A 178 5.41 -10.13 -7.29
CA LEU A 178 6.50 -9.24 -6.91
C LEU A 178 6.64 -9.15 -5.39
N SER A 179 5.54 -8.90 -4.66
CA SER A 179 5.54 -8.91 -3.19
C SER A 179 6.06 -10.25 -2.65
N TRP A 180 5.58 -11.37 -3.19
CA TRP A 180 6.05 -12.71 -2.82
C TRP A 180 7.54 -12.90 -3.11
N HIS A 181 8.01 -12.50 -4.30
CA HIS A 181 9.42 -12.58 -4.65
C HIS A 181 10.30 -11.79 -3.67
N LEU A 182 9.92 -10.54 -3.38
CA LEU A 182 10.63 -9.69 -2.44
C LEU A 182 10.62 -10.24 -1.01
N TYR A 183 9.51 -10.86 -0.58
CA TYR A 183 9.43 -11.55 0.71
C TYR A 183 10.48 -12.66 0.84
N ARG A 184 10.70 -13.44 -0.22
CA ARG A 184 11.74 -14.49 -0.21
C ARG A 184 13.17 -13.95 -0.16
N LEU A 185 13.36 -12.65 -0.42
CA LEU A 185 14.65 -11.97 -0.33
C LEU A 185 14.86 -11.24 1.01
N THR A 186 13.90 -11.30 1.95
CA THR A 186 13.99 -10.60 3.24
C THR A 186 14.76 -11.37 4.31
#